data_AF-A0A8I6SL46-F1
#
_entry.id   AF-A0A8I6SL46-F1
#
_cell.length_a   1.000
_cell.length_b   1.000
_cell.length_c   1.000
_cell.angle_alpha   90.00
_cell.angle_beta   90.00
_cell.angle_gamma   90.00
#
_symmetry.space_group_name_H-M   'P 1'
#
loop_
_entity.id
_entity.type
_entity.pdbx_description
1 polymer ?
#
loop_
_entity_poly.entity_id
_entity_poly.type
_entity_poly.pdbx_seq_one_letter_code
_entity_poly.pdbx_strand_id
1 'polypeptide(L)'
;MAKLEEIQKSLGMKALKLKQDVSTRWNSTFEMLDCIYKNKEAVISALAICNPKLLLENDDWKIIKEAIELLQIFSEVTEEVSSEKNISLSKTSVLARGLVRCTRHSLSTQGLSEVVELLGDKLLESLSHRFGNRERNDLVSQSIFLDPRFKKQGFGEESQFVNTKKLIIQKIQAVVRTEPQSRAEISINLPSTSKIWQEFDESVCIMRAVQDPKASAIVEVDKYIAEPLVDRRTDPMVWWNDRKSLFPNLYNLALKILCIPATSVPRERIFSKWGQICATIIVRLSSSSKGCPGLRDYLK
;
A
#
# COMPACT_ATOMS: atom_id res chain seq x y z
N MET A 1 -7.74 33.36 -14.15
CA MET A 1 -6.38 32.78 -14.14
C MET A 1 -5.31 33.82 -14.45
N ALA A 2 -5.35 34.54 -15.59
CA ALA A 2 -4.33 35.52 -15.95
C ALA A 2 -4.03 36.57 -14.87
N LYS A 3 -5.06 37.09 -14.18
CA LYS A 3 -4.88 38.10 -13.12
C LYS A 3 -4.19 37.55 -11.86
N LEU A 4 -4.45 36.29 -11.50
CA LEU A 4 -3.78 35.64 -10.37
C LEU A 4 -2.29 35.44 -10.70
N GLU A 5 -1.97 34.99 -11.91
CA GLU A 5 -0.58 34.82 -12.35
C GLU A 5 0.19 36.14 -12.41
N GLU A 6 -0.47 37.23 -12.81
CA GLU A 6 0.09 38.59 -12.78
C GLU A 6 0.43 39.02 -11.33
N ILE A 7 -0.51 38.82 -10.40
CA ILE A 7 -0.34 39.19 -8.99
C ILE A 7 0.73 38.33 -8.30
N GLN A 8 0.75 37.02 -8.58
CA GLN A 8 1.81 36.13 -8.09
C GLN A 8 3.18 36.64 -8.52
N LYS A 9 3.35 37.06 -9.77
CA LYS A 9 4.61 37.64 -10.27
C LYS A 9 4.95 38.96 -9.57
N SER A 10 3.98 39.86 -9.38
CA SER A 10 4.23 41.13 -8.69
C SER A 10 4.63 40.95 -7.22
N LEU A 11 4.17 39.87 -6.58
CA LEU A 11 4.54 39.50 -5.20
C LEU A 11 5.83 38.66 -5.13
N GLY A 12 6.51 38.40 -6.24
CA GLY A 12 7.71 37.54 -6.28
C GLY A 12 7.43 36.06 -5.98
N MET A 13 6.16 35.64 -6.05
CA MET A 13 5.75 34.25 -5.80
C MET A 13 5.92 33.39 -7.05
N LYS A 14 6.08 32.08 -6.85
CA LYS A 14 6.01 31.11 -7.95
C LYS A 14 4.61 31.11 -8.55
N ALA A 15 4.50 31.32 -9.86
CA ALA A 15 3.23 31.21 -10.56
C ALA A 15 2.68 29.78 -10.46
N LEU A 16 1.61 29.61 -9.69
CA LEU A 16 0.95 28.33 -9.44
C LEU A 16 -0.50 28.43 -9.90
N LYS A 17 -0.92 27.46 -10.71
CA LYS A 17 -2.34 27.29 -11.02
C LYS A 17 -3.03 26.71 -9.80
N LEU A 18 -4.18 27.29 -9.45
CA LEU A 18 -5.05 26.71 -8.42
C LEU A 18 -5.50 25.33 -8.85
N LYS A 19 -5.48 24.41 -7.90
CA LYS A 19 -6.00 23.05 -8.07
C LYS A 19 -7.48 23.03 -7.72
N GLN A 20 -8.26 22.26 -8.46
CA GLN A 20 -9.67 22.01 -8.14
C GLN A 20 -9.81 20.69 -7.41
N ASP A 21 -10.80 20.64 -6.52
CA ASP A 21 -11.24 19.38 -5.95
C ASP A 21 -11.88 18.51 -7.04
N VAL A 22 -11.55 17.22 -7.02
CA VAL A 22 -11.99 16.23 -8.01
C VAL A 22 -12.38 14.98 -7.24
N SER A 23 -13.68 14.71 -7.15
CA SER A 23 -14.24 13.60 -6.36
C SER A 23 -13.64 12.23 -6.64
N THR A 24 -13.08 12.01 -7.84
CA THR A 24 -12.43 10.76 -8.24
C THR A 24 -10.94 10.65 -7.87
N ARG A 25 -10.33 11.71 -7.33
CA ARG A 25 -8.91 11.74 -6.92
C ARG A 25 -8.81 11.92 -5.41
N TRP A 26 -8.31 10.88 -4.73
CA TRP A 26 -8.40 10.79 -3.26
C TRP A 26 -7.77 11.96 -2.49
N ASN A 27 -6.71 12.58 -3.02
CA ASN A 27 -5.99 13.68 -2.37
C ASN A 27 -6.40 15.08 -2.87
N SER A 28 -7.38 15.21 -3.79
CA SER A 28 -7.66 16.49 -4.45
C SER A 28 -8.10 17.59 -3.51
N THR A 29 -8.89 17.26 -2.48
CA THR A 29 -9.38 18.26 -1.51
C THR A 29 -8.21 18.83 -0.71
N PHE A 30 -7.32 17.98 -0.18
CA PHE A 30 -6.10 18.41 0.50
C PHE A 30 -5.22 19.25 -0.43
N GLU A 31 -4.98 18.78 -1.65
CA GLU A 31 -4.16 19.50 -2.62
C GLU A 31 -4.74 20.87 -3.02
N MET A 32 -6.07 20.98 -3.11
CA MET A 32 -6.76 22.24 -3.37
C MET A 32 -6.58 23.21 -2.20
N LEU A 33 -6.85 22.77 -0.97
CA LEU A 33 -6.74 23.60 0.23
C LEU A 33 -5.29 24.05 0.46
N ASP A 34 -4.33 23.15 0.36
CA ASP A 34 -2.91 23.48 0.48
C ASP A 34 -2.46 24.47 -0.61
N CYS A 35 -2.94 24.29 -1.85
CA CYS A 35 -2.62 25.20 -2.95
C CYS A 35 -3.21 26.60 -2.76
N ILE A 36 -4.47 26.72 -2.33
CA ILE A 36 -5.09 28.04 -2.11
C ILE A 36 -4.43 28.74 -0.92
N TYR A 37 -4.10 28.01 0.14
CA TYR A 37 -3.43 28.56 1.33
C TYR A 37 -2.01 29.06 1.01
N LYS A 38 -1.22 28.30 0.25
CA LYS A 38 0.11 28.74 -0.23
C LYS A 38 0.06 29.98 -1.11
N ASN A 39 -1.09 30.26 -1.73
CA ASN A 39 -1.32 31.43 -2.56
C ASN A 39 -2.21 32.48 -1.89
N LYS A 40 -2.39 32.42 -0.57
CA LYS A 40 -3.34 33.25 0.19
C LYS A 40 -3.28 34.73 -0.20
N GLU A 41 -2.11 35.35 -0.16
CA GLU A 41 -1.95 36.78 -0.46
C GLU A 41 -2.37 37.11 -1.90
N ALA A 42 -1.86 36.36 -2.88
CA ALA A 42 -2.20 36.55 -4.28
C ALA A 42 -3.70 36.29 -4.56
N VAL A 43 -4.30 35.31 -3.89
CA VAL A 43 -5.74 34.99 -4.01
C VAL A 43 -6.58 36.12 -3.43
N ILE A 44 -6.25 36.64 -2.24
CA ILE A 44 -6.95 37.77 -1.63
C ILE A 44 -6.90 38.99 -2.56
N SER A 45 -5.70 39.37 -3.03
CA SER A 45 -5.55 40.51 -3.94
C SER A 45 -6.29 40.32 -5.27
N ALA A 46 -6.25 39.11 -5.84
CA ALA A 46 -6.96 38.79 -7.08
C ALA A 46 -8.48 38.87 -6.90
N LEU A 47 -9.01 38.33 -5.80
CA LEU A 47 -10.44 38.37 -5.49
C LEU A 47 -10.91 39.78 -5.17
N ALA A 48 -10.14 40.57 -4.44
CA ALA A 48 -10.46 41.97 -4.16
C ALA A 48 -10.62 42.82 -5.44
N ILE A 49 -9.90 42.46 -6.52
CA ILE A 49 -10.01 43.13 -7.82
C ILE A 49 -11.13 42.53 -8.68
N CYS A 50 -11.21 41.20 -8.76
CA CYS A 50 -12.06 40.53 -9.75
C CYS A 50 -13.45 40.15 -9.22
N ASN A 51 -13.57 39.75 -7.96
CA ASN A 51 -14.85 39.36 -7.36
C ASN A 51 -14.80 39.43 -5.81
N PRO A 52 -15.00 40.63 -5.23
CA PRO A 52 -14.91 40.84 -3.78
C PRO A 52 -15.89 40.00 -2.96
N LYS A 53 -17.00 39.54 -3.57
CA LYS A 53 -18.04 38.74 -2.89
C LYS A 53 -17.54 37.35 -2.46
N LEU A 54 -16.42 36.90 -3.01
CA LEU A 54 -15.81 35.60 -2.71
C LEU A 54 -14.60 35.73 -1.77
N LEU A 55 -14.34 36.92 -1.21
CA LEU A 55 -13.26 37.10 -0.25
C LEU A 55 -13.51 36.26 1.00
N LEU A 56 -12.50 35.47 1.35
CA LEU A 56 -12.50 34.66 2.56
C LEU A 56 -12.08 35.50 3.76
N GLU A 57 -12.79 35.33 4.87
CA GLU A 57 -12.53 35.99 6.13
C GLU A 57 -11.36 35.32 6.88
N ASN A 58 -10.89 35.95 7.95
CA ASN A 58 -9.78 35.40 8.73
C ASN A 58 -10.11 34.03 9.32
N ASP A 59 -11.36 33.82 9.74
CA ASP A 59 -11.84 32.55 10.27
C ASP A 59 -11.86 31.45 9.20
N ASP A 60 -12.22 31.78 7.95
CA ASP A 60 -12.13 30.84 6.83
C ASP A 60 -10.69 30.37 6.62
N TRP A 61 -9.73 31.30 6.63
CA TRP A 61 -8.31 30.95 6.47
C TRP A 61 -7.78 30.13 7.66
N LYS A 62 -8.31 30.34 8.87
CA LYS A 62 -8.01 29.52 10.04
C LYS A 62 -8.52 28.09 9.82
N ILE A 63 -9.79 27.92 9.43
CA ILE A 63 -10.41 26.62 9.15
C ILE A 63 -9.64 25.88 8.04
N ILE A 64 -9.27 26.57 6.95
CA ILE A 64 -8.48 25.99 5.86
C ILE A 64 -7.15 25.45 6.38
N LYS A 65 -6.43 26.22 7.21
CA LYS A 65 -5.15 25.80 7.77
C LYS A 65 -5.29 24.55 8.63
N GLU A 66 -6.24 24.56 9.56
CA GLU A 66 -6.52 23.42 10.45
C GLU A 66 -6.93 22.17 9.66
N ALA A 67 -7.77 22.33 8.63
CA ALA A 67 -8.15 21.24 7.74
C ALA A 67 -6.96 20.67 6.96
N ILE A 68 -6.03 21.51 6.48
CA ILE A 68 -4.79 21.06 5.83
C ILE A 68 -3.97 20.21 6.79
N GLU A 69 -3.75 20.69 8.02
CA GLU A 69 -2.98 19.99 9.04
C GLU A 69 -3.60 18.63 9.39
N LEU A 70 -4.93 18.56 9.48
CA LEU A 70 -5.67 17.32 9.72
C LEU A 70 -5.59 16.34 8.53
N LEU A 71 -5.75 16.84 7.29
CA LEU A 71 -5.80 16.02 6.08
C LEU A 71 -4.41 15.58 5.59
N GLN A 72 -3.34 16.24 6.02
CA GLN A 72 -1.97 15.94 5.59
C GLN A 72 -1.60 14.47 5.82
N ILE A 73 -1.89 13.93 7.01
CA ILE A 73 -1.58 12.53 7.33
C ILE A 73 -2.31 11.53 6.42
N PHE A 74 -3.51 11.87 5.95
CA PHE A 74 -4.27 11.04 5.02
C PHE A 74 -3.66 11.07 3.63
N SER A 75 -3.19 12.25 3.19
CA SER A 75 -2.47 12.40 1.92
C SER A 75 -1.19 11.58 1.92
N GLU A 76 -0.37 11.68 2.97
CA GLU A 76 0.89 10.96 3.12
C GLU A 76 0.68 9.43 3.11
N VAL A 77 -0.30 8.93 3.87
CA VAL A 77 -0.64 7.51 3.89
C VAL A 77 -1.16 7.04 2.53
N THR A 78 -1.98 7.85 1.87
CA THR A 78 -2.51 7.53 0.54
C THR A 78 -1.38 7.42 -0.48
N GLU A 79 -0.40 8.32 -0.46
CA GLU A 79 0.78 8.27 -1.31
C GLU A 79 1.65 7.04 -1.03
N GLU A 80 1.87 6.70 0.24
CA GLU A 80 2.65 5.52 0.63
C GLU A 80 2.01 4.23 0.11
N VAL A 81 0.70 4.07 0.29
CA VAL A 81 -0.04 2.85 -0.09
C VAL A 81 -0.27 2.79 -1.61
N SER A 82 -0.29 3.93 -2.30
CA SER A 82 -0.42 4.01 -3.76
C SER A 82 0.91 3.89 -4.51
N SER A 83 2.03 3.80 -3.80
CA SER A 83 3.34 3.57 -4.41
C SER A 83 3.44 2.16 -4.99
N GLU A 84 3.89 2.06 -6.24
CA GLU A 84 4.05 0.79 -6.96
C GLU A 84 5.28 0.00 -6.53
N LYS A 85 6.25 0.67 -5.89
CA LYS A 85 7.57 0.08 -5.58
C LYS A 85 7.62 -0.64 -4.23
N ASN A 86 6.52 -0.67 -3.49
CA ASN A 86 6.50 -1.13 -2.10
C ASN A 86 5.40 -2.16 -1.85
N ILE A 87 5.70 -3.12 -0.97
CA ILE A 87 4.68 -3.99 -0.38
C ILE A 87 3.73 -3.10 0.44
N SER A 88 2.49 -3.00 -0.03
CA SER A 88 1.48 -2.08 0.51
C SER A 88 0.39 -2.78 1.31
N LEU A 89 0.01 -4.02 0.96
CA LEU A 89 -1.08 -4.74 1.63
C LEU A 89 -0.80 -4.97 3.11
N SER A 90 0.40 -5.42 3.46
CA SER A 90 0.82 -5.68 4.85
C SER A 90 0.85 -4.41 5.71
N LYS A 91 0.99 -3.23 5.09
CA LYS A 91 0.99 -1.93 5.78
C LYS A 91 -0.41 -1.45 6.10
N THR A 92 -1.44 -1.90 5.38
CA THR A 92 -2.78 -1.29 5.43
C THR A 92 -3.38 -1.26 6.84
N SER A 93 -3.23 -2.33 7.63
CA SER A 93 -3.79 -2.37 8.98
C SER A 93 -3.02 -1.45 9.94
N VAL A 94 -1.68 -1.47 9.86
CA VAL A 94 -0.81 -0.60 10.68
C VAL A 94 -1.09 0.87 10.38
N LEU A 95 -1.19 1.24 9.10
CA LEU A 95 -1.46 2.61 8.67
C LEU A 95 -2.88 3.04 9.04
N ALA A 96 -3.89 2.18 8.91
CA ALA A 96 -5.26 2.51 9.32
C ALA A 96 -5.36 2.78 10.82
N ARG A 97 -4.73 1.95 11.67
CA ARG A 97 -4.67 2.22 13.12
C ARG A 97 -3.87 3.49 13.43
N GLY A 98 -2.78 3.71 12.71
CA GLY A 98 -1.98 4.93 12.79
C GLY A 98 -2.81 6.18 12.51
N LEU A 99 -3.58 6.18 11.41
CA LEU A 99 -4.50 7.27 11.05
C LEU A 99 -5.51 7.52 12.16
N VAL A 100 -6.20 6.49 12.65
CA VAL A 100 -7.17 6.63 13.74
C VAL A 100 -6.53 7.29 14.98
N ARG A 101 -5.33 6.84 15.38
CA ARG A 101 -4.61 7.40 16.53
C ARG A 101 -4.22 8.86 16.30
N CYS A 102 -3.63 9.17 15.13
CA CYS A 102 -3.19 10.52 14.81
C CYS A 102 -4.37 11.49 14.67
N THR A 103 -5.46 11.08 14.03
CA THR A 103 -6.68 11.90 13.91
C THR A 103 -7.28 12.20 15.28
N ARG A 104 -7.40 11.20 16.18
CA ARG A 104 -7.85 11.45 17.57
C ARG A 104 -6.94 12.41 18.32
N HIS A 105 -5.63 12.32 18.09
CA HIS A 105 -4.68 13.24 18.71
C HIS A 105 -4.86 14.67 18.17
N SER A 106 -5.01 14.85 16.86
CA SER A 106 -5.31 16.15 16.26
C SER A 106 -6.59 16.76 16.83
N LEU A 107 -7.64 15.97 17.00
CA LEU A 107 -8.93 16.39 17.58
C LEU A 107 -8.88 16.69 19.08
N SER A 108 -7.83 16.26 19.80
CA SER A 108 -7.66 16.62 21.21
C SER A 108 -7.07 18.03 21.43
N THR A 109 -6.74 18.74 20.35
CA THR A 109 -6.17 20.09 20.39
C THR A 109 -7.25 21.10 20.77
N GLN A 110 -6.97 21.95 21.77
CA GLN A 110 -7.90 23.00 22.20
C GLN A 110 -8.02 24.12 21.15
N GLY A 111 -9.23 24.64 20.97
CA GLY A 111 -9.49 25.82 20.13
C GLY A 111 -9.60 25.54 18.62
N LEU A 112 -9.75 24.26 18.25
CA LEU A 112 -10.04 23.84 16.89
C LEU A 112 -11.42 24.37 16.46
N SER A 113 -11.56 24.74 15.19
CA SER A 113 -12.86 25.16 14.67
C SER A 113 -13.84 23.99 14.60
N GLU A 114 -15.11 24.22 14.96
CA GLU A 114 -16.19 23.21 14.99
C GLU A 114 -16.31 22.42 13.66
N VAL A 115 -16.12 23.10 12.53
CA VAL A 115 -16.14 22.47 11.19
C VAL A 115 -15.04 21.42 11.04
N VAL A 116 -13.86 21.67 11.61
CA VAL A 116 -12.71 20.76 11.55
C VAL A 116 -12.87 19.60 12.52
N GLU A 117 -13.47 19.84 13.69
CA GLU A 117 -13.89 18.78 14.61
C GLU A 117 -14.85 17.81 13.93
N LEU A 118 -15.91 18.34 13.29
CA LEU A 118 -16.87 17.56 12.53
C LEU A 118 -16.22 16.78 11.37
N LEU A 119 -15.28 17.41 10.64
CA LEU A 119 -14.51 16.75 9.59
C LEU A 119 -13.73 15.56 10.17
N GLY A 120 -13.02 15.75 11.28
CA GLY A 120 -12.26 14.69 11.92
C GLY A 120 -13.14 13.55 12.42
N ASP A 121 -14.29 13.85 13.02
CA ASP A 121 -15.25 12.84 13.45
C ASP A 121 -15.77 12.01 12.27
N LYS A 122 -16.10 12.65 11.15
CA LYS A 122 -16.54 11.96 9.92
C LYS A 122 -15.42 11.11 9.30
N LEU A 123 -14.17 11.56 9.40
CA LEU A 123 -13.00 10.79 9.00
C LEU A 123 -12.81 9.56 9.91
N LEU A 124 -12.96 9.70 11.23
CA LEU A 124 -12.88 8.59 12.19
C LEU A 124 -13.98 7.55 11.98
N GLU A 125 -15.22 8.01 11.74
CA GLU A 125 -16.36 7.15 11.39
C GLU A 125 -16.06 6.36 10.11
N SER A 126 -15.59 7.04 9.07
CA SER A 126 -15.23 6.44 7.79
C SER A 126 -14.08 5.42 7.92
N LEU A 127 -13.05 5.75 8.70
CA LEU A 127 -11.93 4.85 8.97
C LEU A 127 -12.39 3.58 9.68
N SER A 128 -13.22 3.74 10.71
CA SER A 128 -13.74 2.62 11.50
C SER A 128 -14.62 1.71 10.63
N HIS A 129 -15.52 2.29 9.84
CA HIS A 129 -16.39 1.55 8.94
C HIS A 129 -15.61 0.77 7.86
N ARG A 130 -14.58 1.40 7.26
CA ARG A 130 -13.83 0.79 6.13
C ARG A 130 -12.70 -0.14 6.57
N PHE A 131 -12.10 0.09 7.73
CA PHE A 131 -10.87 -0.58 8.15
C PHE A 131 -10.99 -1.35 9.48
N GLY A 132 -12.06 -1.17 10.25
CA GLY A 132 -12.21 -1.74 11.60
C GLY A 132 -12.14 -3.27 11.66
N ASN A 133 -12.50 -3.98 10.59
CA ASN A 133 -12.49 -5.45 10.53
C ASN A 133 -11.55 -6.02 9.45
N ARG A 134 -10.61 -5.23 8.93
CA ARG A 134 -9.78 -5.67 7.79
C ARG A 134 -8.92 -6.89 8.07
N GLU A 135 -8.50 -7.07 9.32
CA GLU A 135 -7.71 -8.24 9.72
C GLU A 135 -8.50 -9.55 9.68
N ARG A 136 -9.83 -9.51 9.55
CA ARG A 136 -10.65 -10.72 9.28
C ARG A 136 -10.51 -11.21 7.84
N ASN A 137 -9.98 -10.38 6.93
CA ASN A 137 -9.67 -10.82 5.59
C ASN A 137 -8.37 -11.63 5.61
N ASP A 138 -8.46 -12.90 5.25
CA ASP A 138 -7.34 -13.84 5.22
C ASP A 138 -6.11 -13.31 4.46
N LEU A 139 -6.29 -12.62 3.32
CA LEU A 139 -5.16 -12.11 2.55
C LEU A 139 -4.46 -10.96 3.28
N VAL A 140 -5.23 -10.05 3.87
CA VAL A 140 -4.69 -8.94 4.67
C VAL A 140 -3.93 -9.50 5.87
N SER A 141 -4.53 -10.39 6.63
CA SER A 141 -3.93 -10.95 7.84
C SER A 141 -2.66 -11.75 7.54
N GLN A 142 -2.67 -12.58 6.49
CA GLN A 142 -1.47 -13.30 6.04
C GLN A 142 -0.38 -12.35 5.57
N SER A 143 -0.73 -11.25 4.86
CA SER A 143 0.27 -10.27 4.42
C SER A 143 0.96 -9.59 5.60
N ILE A 144 0.23 -9.29 6.67
CA ILE A 144 0.80 -8.72 7.91
C ILE A 144 1.71 -9.74 8.59
N PHE A 145 1.24 -10.99 8.70
CA PHE A 145 1.99 -12.08 9.32
C PHE A 145 3.33 -12.33 8.62
N LEU A 146 3.31 -12.40 7.29
CA LEU A 146 4.47 -12.69 6.44
C LEU A 146 5.39 -11.47 6.25
N ASP A 147 5.02 -10.29 6.73
CA ASP A 147 5.90 -9.13 6.68
C ASP A 147 6.82 -9.10 7.91
N PRO A 148 8.15 -9.29 7.74
CA PRO A 148 9.10 -9.37 8.84
C PRO A 148 9.25 -8.05 9.60
N ARG A 149 8.74 -6.94 9.05
CA ARG A 149 8.70 -5.62 9.71
C ARG A 149 7.59 -5.54 10.76
N PHE A 150 6.55 -6.37 10.64
CA PHE A 150 5.33 -6.27 11.44
C PHE A 150 5.06 -7.51 12.27
N LYS A 151 5.00 -8.69 11.64
CA LYS A 151 4.67 -9.97 12.29
C LYS A 151 3.48 -9.82 13.26
N LYS A 152 3.65 -10.28 14.50
CA LYS A 152 2.68 -10.14 15.59
C LYS A 152 2.31 -8.67 15.87
N GLN A 153 3.27 -7.75 15.84
CA GLN A 153 3.04 -6.33 16.16
C GLN A 153 2.22 -5.59 15.08
N GLY A 154 2.06 -6.21 13.91
CA GLY A 154 1.20 -5.71 12.85
C GLY A 154 -0.29 -5.90 13.10
N PHE A 155 -0.68 -6.74 14.05
CA PHE A 155 -2.08 -7.02 14.35
C PHE A 155 -2.65 -6.04 15.38
N GLY A 156 -3.91 -5.67 15.22
CA GLY A 156 -4.66 -4.89 16.21
C GLY A 156 -5.23 -5.77 17.33
N GLU A 157 -5.50 -7.04 17.01
CA GLU A 157 -6.06 -8.02 17.94
C GLU A 157 -5.22 -9.31 17.97
N GLU A 158 -4.91 -9.80 19.17
CA GLU A 158 -4.17 -11.07 19.36
C GLU A 158 -4.91 -12.26 18.73
N SER A 159 -6.24 -12.25 18.78
CA SER A 159 -7.09 -13.31 18.21
C SER A 159 -6.84 -13.47 16.70
N GLN A 160 -6.68 -12.37 15.96
CA GLN A 160 -6.43 -12.39 14.53
C GLN A 160 -5.03 -12.93 14.22
N PHE A 161 -4.03 -12.59 15.02
CA PHE A 161 -2.69 -13.17 14.91
C PHE A 161 -2.73 -14.69 15.11
N VAL A 162 -3.38 -15.16 16.17
CA VAL A 162 -3.51 -16.60 16.49
C VAL A 162 -4.25 -17.34 15.38
N ASN A 163 -5.34 -16.79 14.86
CA ASN A 163 -6.11 -17.39 13.77
C ASN A 163 -5.28 -17.45 12.48
N THR A 164 -4.55 -16.38 12.16
CA THR A 164 -3.68 -16.32 10.97
C THR A 164 -2.54 -17.32 11.07
N LYS A 165 -1.93 -17.46 12.26
CA LYS A 165 -0.89 -18.47 12.51
C LYS A 165 -1.41 -19.88 12.21
N LYS A 166 -2.61 -20.22 12.71
CA LYS A 166 -3.26 -21.51 12.43
C LYS A 166 -3.49 -21.71 10.92
N LEU A 167 -3.99 -20.68 10.24
CA LEU A 167 -4.24 -20.71 8.80
C LEU A 167 -2.96 -20.94 7.98
N ILE A 168 -1.88 -20.22 8.30
CA ILE A 168 -0.58 -20.38 7.64
C ILE A 168 -0.05 -21.81 7.82
N ILE A 169 -0.10 -22.33 9.05
CA ILE A 169 0.31 -23.71 9.35
C ILE A 169 -0.51 -24.73 8.52
N GLN A 170 -1.83 -24.55 8.43
CA GLN A 170 -2.69 -25.40 7.60
C GLN A 170 -2.34 -25.31 6.10
N LYS A 171 -2.04 -24.11 5.59
CA LYS A 171 -1.63 -23.92 4.19
C LYS A 171 -0.31 -24.62 3.88
N ILE A 172 0.68 -24.51 4.76
CA ILE A 172 1.96 -25.20 4.59
C ILE A 172 1.74 -26.73 4.57
N GLN A 173 0.94 -27.26 5.49
CA GLN A 173 0.61 -28.69 5.52
C GLN A 173 -0.08 -29.18 4.24
N ALA A 174 -0.98 -28.38 3.67
CA ALA A 174 -1.67 -28.74 2.44
C ALA A 174 -0.68 -28.86 1.28
N VAL A 175 0.26 -27.92 1.14
CA VAL A 175 1.28 -27.94 0.07
C VAL A 175 2.17 -29.17 0.19
N VAL A 176 2.66 -29.49 1.40
CA VAL A 176 3.51 -30.66 1.65
C VAL A 176 2.81 -31.99 1.38
N ARG A 177 1.47 -32.04 1.47
CA ARG A 177 0.68 -33.24 1.12
C ARG A 177 0.40 -33.37 -0.38
N THR A 178 0.32 -32.24 -1.09
CA THR A 178 -0.04 -32.21 -2.53
C THR A 178 1.16 -32.25 -3.46
N GLU A 179 2.33 -31.84 -3.01
CA GLU A 179 3.55 -32.29 -3.68
C GLU A 179 3.61 -33.79 -3.43
N PRO A 180 3.43 -34.67 -4.44
CA PRO A 180 4.07 -35.97 -4.31
C PRO A 180 5.50 -35.57 -4.00
N GLN A 181 6.08 -36.10 -2.92
CA GLN A 181 7.52 -36.09 -2.79
C GLN A 181 7.99 -36.36 -4.22
N SER A 182 8.59 -35.37 -4.88
CA SER A 182 9.58 -35.70 -5.87
C SER A 182 10.41 -36.62 -5.02
N ARG A 183 10.28 -37.93 -5.28
CA ARG A 183 11.36 -38.84 -5.02
C ARG A 183 12.47 -38.04 -5.65
N ALA A 184 13.23 -37.36 -4.81
CA ALA A 184 14.63 -37.30 -5.06
C ALA A 184 14.91 -38.80 -5.19
N GLU A 185 14.87 -39.26 -6.44
CA GLU A 185 16.00 -39.94 -7.01
C GLU A 185 17.22 -39.10 -6.59
N ILE A 186 17.55 -39.17 -5.29
CA ILE A 186 18.90 -39.40 -4.87
C ILE A 186 19.17 -40.77 -5.50
N SER A 187 19.45 -40.73 -6.80
CA SER A 187 20.33 -41.70 -7.40
C SER A 187 21.57 -41.60 -6.51
N ILE A 188 21.67 -42.54 -5.58
CA ILE A 188 22.90 -42.78 -4.82
C ILE A 188 23.87 -43.41 -5.84
N ASN A 189 24.26 -42.62 -6.84
CA ASN A 189 25.36 -42.92 -7.74
C ASN A 189 26.59 -42.08 -7.33
N LEU A 190 26.68 -41.68 -6.06
CA LEU A 190 27.98 -41.46 -5.45
C LEU A 190 28.46 -42.79 -4.88
N PRO A 191 29.66 -43.28 -5.25
CA PRO A 191 30.22 -44.49 -4.67
C PRO A 191 30.51 -44.24 -3.19
N SER A 192 29.60 -44.66 -2.30
CA SER A 192 29.79 -44.54 -0.85
C SER A 192 30.98 -45.40 -0.40
N THR A 193 31.85 -44.81 0.41
CA THR A 193 33.19 -45.28 0.76
C THR A 193 33.23 -46.35 1.87
N SER A 194 32.08 -46.81 2.39
CA SER A 194 31.98 -47.87 3.40
C SER A 194 30.53 -48.33 3.59
N LYS A 195 30.32 -49.61 3.94
CA LYS A 195 29.00 -50.16 4.36
C LYS A 195 28.40 -49.44 5.57
N ILE A 196 29.25 -48.91 6.45
CA ILE A 196 28.83 -48.14 7.64
C ILE A 196 28.12 -46.86 7.21
N TRP A 197 28.61 -46.18 6.17
CA TRP A 197 27.97 -44.96 5.66
C TRP A 197 26.64 -45.26 4.97
N GLN A 198 26.52 -46.40 4.29
CA GLN A 198 25.24 -46.82 3.69
C GLN A 198 24.16 -47.10 4.75
N GLU A 199 24.49 -47.86 5.80
CA GLU A 199 23.56 -48.13 6.90
C GLU A 199 23.14 -46.86 7.65
N PHE A 200 24.10 -45.93 7.85
CA PHE A 200 23.82 -44.63 8.44
C PHE A 200 22.92 -43.78 7.53
N ASP A 201 23.21 -43.70 6.23
CA ASP A 201 22.41 -42.94 5.26
C ASP A 201 20.98 -43.50 5.14
N GLU A 202 20.82 -44.82 5.14
CA GLU A 202 19.50 -45.49 5.18
C GLU A 202 18.73 -45.14 6.45
N SER A 203 19.39 -45.20 7.62
CA SER A 203 18.80 -44.82 8.91
C SER A 203 18.38 -43.35 8.94
N VAL A 204 19.19 -42.46 8.37
CA VAL A 204 18.89 -41.03 8.24
C VAL A 204 17.73 -40.78 7.27
N CYS A 205 17.66 -41.51 6.16
CA CYS A 205 16.55 -41.45 5.21
C CYS A 205 15.23 -41.87 5.85
N ILE A 206 15.21 -42.96 6.63
CA ILE A 206 14.02 -43.41 7.37
C ILE A 206 13.61 -42.35 8.39
N MET A 207 14.54 -41.81 9.18
CA MET A 207 14.24 -40.74 10.15
C MET A 207 13.68 -39.48 9.48
N ARG A 208 14.21 -39.08 8.32
CA ARG A 208 13.71 -37.92 7.55
C ARG A 208 12.32 -38.18 6.98
N ALA A 209 12.03 -39.41 6.55
CA ALA A 209 10.72 -39.81 6.03
C ALA A 209 9.62 -39.85 7.11
N VAL A 210 9.99 -40.03 8.39
CA VAL A 210 9.08 -40.08 9.54
C VAL A 210 8.73 -38.68 10.11
N GLN A 211 9.30 -37.60 9.58
CA GLN A 211 8.94 -36.26 10.06
C GLN A 211 7.48 -35.92 9.75
N ASP A 212 6.70 -35.67 10.79
CA ASP A 212 5.32 -35.17 10.66
C ASP A 212 5.32 -33.80 9.95
N PRO A 213 4.70 -33.67 8.76
CA PRO A 213 4.59 -32.40 8.04
C PRO A 213 3.99 -31.28 8.89
N LYS A 214 3.09 -31.62 9.82
CA LYS A 214 2.50 -30.64 10.74
C LYS A 214 3.50 -30.15 11.76
N ALA A 215 4.27 -31.04 12.39
CA ALA A 215 5.33 -30.66 13.32
C ALA A 215 6.39 -29.79 12.64
N SER A 216 6.81 -30.16 11.42
CA SER A 216 7.78 -29.39 10.64
C SER A 216 7.28 -27.97 10.32
N ALA A 217 6.03 -27.85 9.86
CA ALA A 217 5.40 -26.55 9.59
C ALA A 217 5.29 -25.66 10.85
N ILE A 218 4.95 -26.25 12.00
CA ILE A 218 4.88 -25.52 13.28
C ILE A 218 6.25 -24.98 13.66
N VAL A 219 7.30 -25.81 13.57
CA VAL A 219 8.68 -25.41 13.92
C VAL A 219 9.17 -24.28 13.03
N GLU A 220 8.94 -24.35 11.71
CA GLU A 220 9.31 -23.29 10.76
C GLU A 220 8.63 -21.97 11.12
N VAL A 221 7.31 -22.00 11.38
CA VAL A 221 6.51 -20.83 11.73
C VAL A 221 6.95 -20.21 13.06
N ASP A 222 7.17 -21.03 14.07
CA ASP A 222 7.59 -20.55 15.40
C ASP A 222 8.98 -19.94 15.36
N LYS A 223 9.90 -20.53 14.60
CA LYS A 223 11.24 -19.96 14.36
C LYS A 223 11.15 -18.61 13.65
N TYR A 224 10.30 -18.47 12.65
CA TYR A 224 10.09 -17.18 11.96
C TYR A 224 9.51 -16.10 12.89
N ILE A 225 8.54 -16.46 13.73
CA ILE A 225 7.94 -15.53 14.70
C ILE A 225 8.99 -15.05 15.72
N ALA A 226 9.89 -15.94 16.14
CA ALA A 226 10.93 -15.65 17.13
C ALA A 226 12.06 -14.74 16.59
N GLU A 227 12.28 -14.70 15.27
CA GLU A 227 13.24 -13.76 14.66
C GLU A 227 12.87 -12.31 14.99
N PRO A 228 13.86 -11.42 15.20
CA PRO A 228 13.59 -10.01 15.48
C PRO A 228 12.85 -9.32 14.33
N LEU A 229 12.17 -8.23 14.66
CA LEU A 229 11.57 -7.36 13.64
C LEU A 229 12.66 -6.64 12.85
N VAL A 230 12.38 -6.42 11.58
CA VAL A 230 13.28 -5.73 10.65
C VAL A 230 12.92 -4.24 10.58
N ASP A 231 13.90 -3.39 10.27
CA ASP A 231 13.65 -1.95 10.05
C ASP A 231 12.58 -1.74 8.97
N ARG A 232 11.65 -0.81 9.24
CA ARG A 232 10.49 -0.53 8.38
C ARG A 232 10.86 -0.14 6.94
N ARG A 233 12.05 0.41 6.73
CA ARG A 233 12.57 0.89 5.44
C ARG A 233 13.18 -0.22 4.59
N THR A 234 13.43 -1.39 5.19
CA THR A 234 13.95 -2.56 4.48
C THR A 234 12.90 -3.13 3.55
N ASP A 235 13.32 -3.65 2.40
CA ASP A 235 12.45 -4.42 1.51
C ASP A 235 12.25 -5.85 2.07
N PRO A 236 11.02 -6.24 2.44
CA PRO A 236 10.72 -7.61 2.87
C PRO A 236 11.13 -8.69 1.87
N MET A 237 11.08 -8.42 0.56
CA MET A 237 11.40 -9.41 -0.46
C MET A 237 12.88 -9.77 -0.47
N VAL A 238 13.74 -8.78 -0.22
CA VAL A 238 15.18 -9.00 -0.03
C VAL A 238 15.41 -9.87 1.19
N TRP A 239 14.76 -9.53 2.32
CA TRP A 239 14.87 -10.31 3.55
C TRP A 239 14.42 -11.76 3.39
N TRP A 240 13.32 -11.99 2.65
CA TRP A 240 12.80 -13.31 2.34
C TRP A 240 13.75 -14.10 1.43
N ASN A 241 14.35 -13.47 0.42
CA ASN A 241 15.32 -14.10 -0.46
C ASN A 241 16.57 -14.59 0.30
N ASP A 242 17.06 -13.81 1.26
CA ASP A 242 18.21 -14.17 2.09
C ASP A 242 17.94 -15.37 3.00
N ARG A 243 16.67 -15.59 3.36
CA ARG A 243 16.25 -16.62 4.33
C ARG A 243 15.44 -17.76 3.72
N LYS A 244 15.39 -17.85 2.40
CA LYS A 244 14.65 -18.90 1.67
C LYS A 244 15.02 -20.33 2.08
N SER A 245 16.28 -20.56 2.47
CA SER A 245 16.77 -21.86 2.95
C SER A 245 16.35 -22.16 4.39
N LEU A 246 16.11 -21.12 5.21
CA LEU A 246 15.68 -21.26 6.60
C LEU A 246 14.16 -21.43 6.72
N PHE A 247 13.41 -20.81 5.79
CA PHE A 247 11.95 -20.76 5.79
C PHE A 247 11.37 -21.05 4.40
N PRO A 248 11.58 -22.26 3.83
CA PRO A 248 11.22 -22.55 2.45
C PRO A 248 9.72 -22.47 2.17
N ASN A 249 8.88 -22.93 3.09
CA ASN A 249 7.43 -22.92 2.88
C ASN A 249 6.84 -21.53 3.07
N LEU A 250 7.31 -20.81 4.10
CA LEU A 250 6.89 -19.42 4.32
C LEU A 250 7.36 -18.50 3.22
N TYR A 251 8.56 -18.71 2.68
CA TYR A 251 9.08 -17.98 1.53
C TYR A 251 8.14 -18.09 0.33
N ASN A 252 7.72 -19.31 0.00
CA ASN A 252 6.77 -19.56 -1.10
C ASN A 252 5.40 -18.87 -0.88
N LEU A 253 4.92 -18.79 0.36
CA LEU A 253 3.71 -18.03 0.70
C LEU A 253 3.94 -16.52 0.60
N ALA A 254 5.08 -16.02 1.08
CA ALA A 254 5.45 -14.61 1.05
C ALA A 254 5.52 -14.08 -0.39
N LEU A 255 6.12 -14.84 -1.31
CA LEU A 255 6.15 -14.48 -2.74
C LEU A 255 4.75 -14.29 -3.34
N LYS A 256 3.78 -15.11 -2.93
CA LYS A 256 2.41 -15.05 -3.46
C LYS A 256 1.58 -13.91 -2.85
N ILE A 257 1.81 -13.61 -1.58
CA ILE A 257 0.93 -12.72 -0.80
C ILE A 257 1.47 -11.30 -0.72
N LEU A 258 2.78 -11.10 -0.51
CA LEU A 258 3.35 -9.76 -0.33
C LEU A 258 3.37 -8.94 -1.61
N CYS A 259 3.40 -9.59 -2.78
CA CYS A 259 3.32 -8.91 -4.07
C CYS A 259 1.92 -8.38 -4.41
N ILE A 260 0.90 -8.65 -3.59
CA ILE A 260 -0.46 -8.16 -3.81
C ILE A 260 -0.51 -6.67 -3.42
N PRO A 261 -0.85 -5.75 -4.34
CA PRO A 261 -0.99 -4.35 -4.01
C PRO A 261 -2.25 -4.10 -3.18
N ALA A 262 -2.19 -3.16 -2.25
CA ALA A 262 -3.33 -2.73 -1.44
C ALA A 262 -4.40 -1.97 -2.25
N THR A 263 -4.02 -1.37 -3.39
CA THR A 263 -4.88 -0.48 -4.18
C THR A 263 -4.93 -0.88 -5.65
N SER A 264 -5.96 -0.44 -6.36
CA SER A 264 -6.06 -0.53 -7.82
C SER A 264 -5.26 0.55 -8.54
N VAL A 265 -4.76 1.58 -7.85
CA VAL A 265 -4.08 2.75 -8.43
C VAL A 265 -2.91 2.38 -9.37
N PRO A 266 -2.06 1.36 -9.09
CA PRO A 266 -1.07 0.89 -10.05
C PRO A 266 -1.67 0.52 -11.42
N ARG A 267 -2.84 -0.12 -11.41
CA ARG A 267 -3.56 -0.51 -12.63
C ARG A 267 -4.14 0.71 -13.33
N GLU A 268 -4.74 1.63 -12.59
CA GLU A 268 -5.31 2.87 -13.16
C GLU A 268 -4.25 3.79 -13.77
N ARG A 269 -3.03 3.83 -13.23
CA ARG A 269 -1.93 4.59 -13.84
C ARG A 269 -1.45 3.95 -15.14
N ILE A 270 -1.38 2.62 -15.19
CA ILE A 270 -1.12 1.89 -16.44
C ILE A 270 -2.21 2.23 -17.45
N PHE A 271 -3.50 2.10 -17.10
CA PHE A 271 -4.61 2.45 -17.99
C PHE A 271 -4.65 3.93 -18.37
N SER A 272 -4.25 4.85 -17.48
CA SER A 272 -4.14 6.28 -17.78
C SER A 272 -2.99 6.56 -18.75
N LYS A 273 -1.84 5.89 -18.58
CA LYS A 273 -0.70 5.97 -19.49
C LYS A 273 -1.07 5.39 -20.86
N TRP A 274 -1.76 4.26 -20.89
CA TRP A 274 -2.33 3.68 -22.10
C TRP A 274 -3.38 4.60 -22.73
N GLY A 275 -4.26 5.21 -21.94
CA GLY A 275 -5.23 6.20 -22.41
C GLY A 275 -4.56 7.43 -23.02
N GLN A 276 -3.47 7.92 -22.42
CA GLN A 276 -2.66 9.01 -22.99
C GLN A 276 -1.95 8.60 -24.28
N ILE A 277 -1.41 7.38 -24.36
CA ILE A 277 -0.80 6.84 -25.57
C ILE A 277 -1.85 6.69 -26.67
N CYS A 278 -3.01 6.08 -26.38
CA CYS A 278 -4.11 5.94 -27.32
C CYS A 278 -4.64 7.30 -27.78
N ALA A 279 -4.82 8.27 -26.87
CA ALA A 279 -5.21 9.63 -27.23
C ALA A 279 -4.16 10.32 -28.11
N THR A 280 -2.87 10.13 -27.81
CA THR A 280 -1.76 10.65 -28.64
C THR A 280 -1.74 10.01 -30.02
N ILE A 281 -2.01 8.70 -30.13
CA ILE A 281 -2.13 7.97 -31.40
C ILE A 281 -3.33 8.49 -32.20
N ILE A 282 -4.49 8.67 -31.57
CA ILE A 282 -5.71 9.20 -32.22
C ILE A 282 -5.48 10.64 -32.71
N VAL A 283 -4.84 11.49 -31.90
CA VAL A 283 -4.49 12.87 -32.29
C VAL A 283 -3.45 12.88 -33.42
N ARG A 284 -2.48 11.95 -33.43
CA ARG A 284 -1.52 11.78 -34.54
C ARG A 284 -2.16 11.27 -35.82
N LEU A 285 -3.12 10.36 -35.71
CA LEU A 285 -3.88 9.85 -36.86
C LEU A 285 -4.82 10.92 -37.43
N SER A 286 -5.42 11.76 -36.58
CA SER A 286 -6.28 12.87 -37.04
C SER A 286 -5.51 14.05 -37.62
N SER A 287 -4.27 14.27 -37.17
CA SER A 287 -3.37 15.27 -37.78
C SER A 287 -2.68 14.78 -39.05
N SER A 288 -2.54 13.46 -39.23
CA SER A 288 -2.02 12.85 -40.47
C SER A 288 -3.11 12.59 -41.53
N SER A 289 -4.39 12.63 -41.17
CA SER A 289 -5.51 12.36 -42.10
C SER A 289 -6.01 13.58 -42.90
N LYS A 290 -5.32 14.73 -42.84
CA LYS A 290 -5.57 15.84 -43.79
C LYS A 290 -5.12 15.55 -45.23
N GLY A 291 -4.69 14.33 -45.55
CA GLY A 291 -4.18 13.96 -46.88
C GLY A 291 -4.75 12.70 -47.55
N CYS A 292 -5.62 11.89 -46.93
CA CYS A 292 -6.05 10.63 -47.54
C CYS A 292 -7.52 10.25 -47.19
N PRO A 293 -8.46 10.34 -48.15
CA PRO A 293 -9.83 9.84 -47.98
C PRO A 293 -9.85 8.32 -48.24
N GLY A 294 -9.98 7.51 -47.18
CA GLY A 294 -10.10 6.06 -47.38
C GLY A 294 -10.14 5.16 -46.14
N LEU A 295 -10.09 5.71 -44.92
CA LEU A 295 -10.02 4.88 -43.70
C LEU A 295 -11.18 5.13 -42.71
N ARG A 296 -12.28 5.74 -43.18
CA ARG A 296 -13.49 5.96 -42.36
C ARG A 296 -14.38 4.72 -42.22
N ASP A 297 -14.12 3.66 -42.97
CA ASP A 297 -15.02 2.49 -43.06
C ASP A 297 -14.59 1.27 -42.24
N TYR A 298 -13.51 1.35 -41.45
CA TYR A 298 -13.02 0.20 -40.67
C TYR A 298 -13.32 0.24 -39.17
N LEU A 299 -14.12 1.21 -38.69
CA LEU A 299 -14.52 1.31 -37.28
C LEU A 299 -16.03 1.61 -37.15
N LYS A 300 -16.84 0.62 -37.52
CA LYS A 300 -18.15 0.38 -36.91
C LYS A 300 -18.08 -0.92 -36.12
#